data_AF-A0A067NBI9-F1
#
_entry.id   AF-A0A067NBI9-F1
#
_cell.length_a   1.000
_cell.length_b   1.000
_cell.length_c   1.000
_cell.angle_alpha   90.00
_cell.angle_beta   90.00
_cell.angle_gamma   90.00
#
_symmetry.space_group_name_H-M   'P 1'
#
loop_
_entity.id
_entity.type
_entity.pdbx_description
1 polymer ?
#
loop_
_entity_poly.entity_id
_entity_poly.type
_entity_poly.pdbx_seq_one_letter_code
_entity_poly.pdbx_strand_id
1 'polypeptide(L)' 'MGRYTCNECARSFAKHHRLSRHQNDVHTKSKLFPCPEPGCSHKVTQKSNLKSHMWTQ' A
#
# COMPACT_ATOMS: atom_id res chain seq x y z
N MET A 1 -25.25 -4.12 0.50
CA MET A 1 -23.79 -4.28 0.58
C MET A 1 -23.14 -3.48 -0.54
N GLY A 2 -22.74 -2.24 -0.28
CA GLY A 2 -22.11 -1.40 -1.30
C GLY A 2 -20.68 -1.84 -1.61
N ARG A 3 -20.31 -1.87 -2.89
CA ARG A 3 -18.93 -2.01 -3.34
C ARG A 3 -18.28 -0.63 -3.45
N TYR A 4 -17.04 -0.51 -3.01
CA TYR A 4 -16.24 0.70 -3.14
C TYR A 4 -15.40 0.59 -4.43
N THR A 5 -15.69 1.42 -5.42
CA THR A 5 -15.05 1.35 -6.74
C THR A 5 -13.99 2.43 -6.88
N CYS A 6 -12.85 2.05 -7.47
CA CYS A 6 -11.79 2.98 -7.84
C CYS A 6 -12.17 3.71 -9.12
N ASN A 7 -12.16 5.03 -9.10
CA ASN A 7 -12.51 5.84 -10.28
C ASN A 7 -11.41 5.86 -11.35
N GLU A 8 -10.17 5.47 -11.01
CA GLU A 8 -9.04 5.51 -11.94
C GLU A 8 -8.89 4.22 -12.76
N CYS A 9 -9.26 3.07 -12.19
CA CYS A 9 -9.13 1.76 -12.87
C CYS A 9 -10.37 0.86 -12.75
N ALA A 10 -11.50 1.39 -12.29
CA ALA A 10 -12.79 0.71 -12.13
C ALA A 10 -12.77 -0.56 -11.22
N ARG A 11 -11.69 -0.81 -10.47
CA ARG A 11 -11.64 -1.94 -9.52
C ARG A 11 -12.58 -1.73 -8.35
N SER A 12 -13.38 -2.75 -8.03
CA SER A 12 -14.29 -2.74 -6.88
C SER A 12 -13.75 -3.52 -5.67
N PHE A 13 -13.98 -2.97 -4.49
CA PHE A 13 -13.56 -3.52 -3.21
C PHE A 13 -14.74 -3.67 -2.25
N ALA A 14 -14.69 -4.68 -1.39
CA ALA A 14 -15.74 -4.91 -0.39
C ALA A 14 -15.74 -3.90 0.77
N LYS A 15 -14.64 -3.15 0.97
CA LYS A 15 -14.46 -2.23 2.10
C LYS A 15 -13.72 -0.97 1.66
N HIS A 16 -14.09 0.18 2.24
CA HIS A 16 -13.49 1.48 1.92
C HIS A 16 -11.97 1.50 2.12
N HIS A 17 -11.47 0.94 3.23
CA HIS A 17 -10.02 0.90 3.50
C HIS A 17 -9.24 0.11 2.44
N ARG A 18 -9.86 -0.89 1.80
CA ARG A 18 -9.21 -1.65 0.72
C ARG A 18 -9.10 -0.82 -0.56
N LEU A 19 -10.13 -0.04 -0.88
CA LEU A 19 -10.08 0.92 -1.98
C LEU A 19 -9.01 1.99 -1.73
N SER A 20 -9.02 2.60 -0.55
CA SER A 20 -8.04 3.63 -0.18
C SER A 20 -6.60 3.10 -0.23
N ARG A 21 -6.36 1.88 0.26
CA ARG A 21 -5.05 1.22 0.15
C ARG A 21 -4.66 1.01 -1.32
N HIS A 22 -5.59 0.48 -2.13
CA HIS A 22 -5.34 0.26 -3.54
C HIS A 22 -4.97 1.56 -4.28
N GLN A 23 -5.66 2.67 -4.01
CA GLN A 23 -5.30 3.97 -4.58
C GLN A 23 -3.89 4.39 -4.18
N ASN A 24 -3.53 4.26 -2.90
CA ASN A 24 -2.19 4.58 -2.44
C ASN A 24 -1.09 3.69 -3.06
N ASP A 25 -1.34 2.39 -3.17
CA ASP A 25 -0.41 1.39 -3.70
C ASP A 25 -0.19 1.54 -5.22
N VAL A 26 -1.26 1.78 -5.98
CA VAL A 26 -1.25 1.69 -7.45
C VAL A 26 -1.16 3.05 -8.12
N HIS A 27 -1.94 4.02 -7.64
CA HIS A 27 -2.14 5.29 -8.34
C HIS A 27 -1.31 6.41 -7.73
N THR A 28 -1.30 6.53 -6.41
CA THR A 28 -0.66 7.65 -5.74
C THR A 28 0.86 7.48 -5.67
N LYS A 29 1.41 6.26 -5.49
CA LYS A 29 2.85 5.93 -5.32
C LYS A 29 3.65 6.79 -4.31
N SER A 30 3.02 7.78 -3.68
CA SER A 30 3.62 8.78 -2.81
C SER A 30 3.62 8.31 -1.35
N LYS A 31 2.87 7.26 -1.03
CA LYS A 31 2.73 6.72 0.32
C LYS A 31 3.58 5.47 0.50
N LEU A 32 4.85 5.57 0.10
CA LEU A 32 5.83 4.54 0.40
C LEU A 32 6.39 4.77 1.79
N PHE A 33 6.43 3.71 2.59
CA PHE A 33 7.11 3.64 3.87
C PHE A 33 8.57 3.24 3.62
N PRO A 34 9.54 4.13 3.89
CA PRO A 34 10.95 3.79 3.78
C PRO A 34 11.37 2.83 4.90
N CYS A 35 12.34 1.98 4.59
CA CYS A 35 13.03 1.19 5.59
C CYS A 35 13.84 2.12 6.52
N PRO A 36 13.73 1.97 7.85
CA PRO A 36 14.53 2.76 8.79
C PRO A 36 15.98 2.28 8.89
N GLU A 37 16.33 1.11 8.33
CA GLU A 37 17.68 0.56 8.42
C GLU A 37 18.71 1.39 7.63
N PRO A 38 19.85 1.74 8.24
CA PRO A 38 20.91 2.47 7.56
C PRO A 38 21.50 1.61 6.43
N GLY A 39 21.57 2.19 5.22
CA GLY A 39 22.01 1.48 4.01
C GLY A 39 20.91 0.74 3.26
N CYS A 40 19.70 0.65 3.82
CA CYS A 40 18.55 0.06 3.14
C CYS A 40 17.73 1.13 2.40
N SER A 41 17.76 1.11 1.07
CA SER A 41 16.97 2.04 0.24
C SER A 41 15.58 1.50 -0.11
N HIS A 42 15.14 0.40 0.50
CA HIS A 42 13.83 -0.18 0.22
C HIS A 42 12.70 0.72 0.71
N LYS A 43 11.68 0.85 -0.13
CA LYS A 43 10.45 1.56 0.19
C LYS A 43 9.28 0.69 -0.22
N VAL A 44 8.33 0.50 0.68
CA VAL A 44 7.16 -0.37 0.47
C VAL A 44 5.88 0.41 0.63
N THR A 45 4.83 0.06 -0.10
CA THR A 45 3.56 0.80 -0.04
C THR A 45 2.73 0.48 1.22
N GLN A 46 3.07 -0.59 1.96
CA GLN A 46 2.30 -1.07 3.11
C GLN A 46 3.20 -1.35 4.33
N LYS A 47 2.71 -0.97 5.52
CA LYS A 47 3.41 -1.23 6.80
C LYS A 47 3.61 -2.72 7.11
N SER A 48 2.65 -3.57 6.75
CA SER A 48 2.79 -5.03 6.92
C SER A 48 3.98 -5.56 6.13
N ASN A 49 4.18 -5.05 4.91
CA ASN A 49 5.28 -5.43 4.04
C ASN A 49 6.61 -4.91 4.60
N LEU A 50 6.61 -3.72 5.23
CA LEU A 50 7.79 -3.21 5.92
C LEU A 50 8.16 -4.12 7.09
N LYS A 51 7.17 -4.51 7.91
CA LYS A 51 7.42 -5.42 9.05
C LYS A 51 7.96 -6.77 8.58
N SER A 52 7.42 -7.33 7.51
CA SER A 52 7.94 -8.57 6.92
C SER A 52 9.36 -8.39 6.39
N HIS A 53 9.63 -7.30 5.65
CA HIS A 53 10.95 -6.96 5.15
C HIS A 53 11.99 -6.88 6.28
N MET A 54 11.66 -6.18 7.37
CA MET A 54 12.50 -6.03 8.57
C MET A 54 12.70 -7.33 9.36
N TRP A 55 11.82 -8.32 9.19
CA TRP A 55 11.94 -9.62 9.86
C TRP A 55 12.81 -10.60 9.07
N THR A 56 12.82 -10.47 7.74
CA THR A 56 13.55 -11.36 6.84
C THR A 56 14.93 -10.85 6.43
N GLN A 57 15.25 -9.58 6.69
CA GLN A 57 16.58 -8.99 6.52
C GLN A 57 17.26 -8.87 7.88
#